data_AF-A0A662YDJ0-F1
#
_entry.id   AF-A0A662YDJ0-F1
#
_cell.length_a   1.000
_cell.length_b   1.000
_cell.length_c   1.000
_cell.angle_alpha   90.00
_cell.angle_beta   90.00
_cell.angle_gamma   90.00
#
_symmetry.space_group_name_H-M   'P 1'
#
loop_
_entity.id
_entity.type
_entity.pdbx_description
1 polymer ?
#
loop_
_entity_poly.entity_id
_entity_poly.type
_entity_poly.pdbx_seq_one_letter_code
_entity_poly.pdbx_strand_id
1 'polypeptide(L)'
;RQHSEDTTIVQKYLETLVKATGDAGLALTGGLGAAAGGESGLGSSGGTFDASGSGGVGVAGDPLGVNDSYSHFLAGDNDDDDELARGPDGGAGSMVVEPHHTRLALEYLDETLRLVARGDVPSKSQPGKEPGALGEARKRLLKFLKAGTSRYDVAPLVEKIKGTPLYNEFVILCGRGALHEEAVRSLVYELNDLRGAESYSVKYGTRAPSVGSSAASKKKAGPNVIAMERNDALLELLKICFSPRDESKKTAFNDFGFQLLARHGKSVDGAAALALVPSGTPLAKLGEFFAQVLPHSAHNVREVSIAKSLSNVYNLQVQCDRVERLSQSVQINPNTLCPVCHKRIGDIVFAVYPNGKVVHYNCTNSNLTLCPVTGEHFS
;
A
#
# COMPACT_ATOMS: atom_id res chain seq x y z
N ARG A 1 -9.47 13.95 27.31
CA ARG A 1 -8.00 13.85 27.47
C ARG A 1 -7.58 13.33 28.84
N GLN A 2 -8.24 13.70 29.95
CA GLN A 2 -7.84 13.24 31.31
C GLN A 2 -8.09 11.75 31.63
N HIS A 3 -8.83 11.01 30.80
CA HIS A 3 -9.11 9.58 31.01
C HIS A 3 -8.75 8.70 29.81
N SER A 4 -7.94 9.22 28.87
CA SER A 4 -7.58 8.50 27.64
C SER A 4 -6.60 7.35 27.88
N GLU A 5 -5.90 7.34 29.02
CA GLU A 5 -4.89 6.35 29.37
C GLU A 5 -5.42 5.28 30.33
N ASP A 6 -6.66 5.43 30.80
CA ASP A 6 -7.27 4.45 31.69
C ASP A 6 -7.82 3.28 30.86
N THR A 7 -6.98 2.27 30.73
CA THR A 7 -7.25 1.02 29.99
C THR A 7 -8.58 0.38 30.39
N THR A 8 -9.02 0.55 31.64
CA THR A 8 -10.28 0.00 32.15
C THR A 8 -11.50 0.68 31.52
N ILE A 9 -11.44 1.98 31.28
CA ILE A 9 -12.54 2.76 30.68
C ILE A 9 -12.66 2.45 29.19
N VAL A 10 -11.52 2.32 28.50
CA VAL A 10 -11.48 1.92 27.08
C VAL A 10 -12.03 0.50 26.91
N GLN A 11 -11.67 -0.43 27.80
CA GLN A 11 -12.22 -1.80 27.80
C GLN A 11 -13.72 -1.82 28.03
N LYS A 12 -14.21 -1.05 29.02
CA LYS A 12 -15.65 -0.96 29.30
C LYS A 12 -16.43 -0.38 28.13
N TYR A 13 -15.86 0.59 27.43
CA TYR A 13 -16.46 1.19 26.24
C TYR A 13 -16.52 0.19 25.07
N LEU A 14 -15.44 -0.56 24.84
CA LEU A 14 -15.39 -1.63 23.83
C LEU A 14 -16.35 -2.78 24.15
N GLU A 15 -16.46 -3.21 25.41
CA GLU A 15 -17.43 -4.23 25.83
C GLU A 15 -18.87 -3.76 25.67
N THR A 16 -19.14 -2.47 25.90
CA THR A 16 -20.48 -1.89 25.72
C THR A 16 -20.87 -1.84 24.23
N LEU A 17 -19.92 -1.52 23.35
CA LEU A 17 -20.13 -1.56 21.90
C LEU A 17 -20.36 -2.97 21.38
N VAL A 18 -19.59 -3.96 21.88
CA VAL A 18 -19.75 -5.37 21.51
C VAL A 18 -21.12 -5.91 21.98
N LYS A 19 -21.56 -5.59 23.20
CA LYS A 19 -22.89 -5.96 23.71
C LYS A 19 -24.02 -5.34 22.88
N ALA A 20 -23.93 -4.05 22.56
CA ALA A 20 -24.93 -3.37 21.74
C ALA A 20 -25.06 -3.99 20.32
N THR A 21 -23.95 -4.48 19.75
CA THR A 21 -23.98 -5.19 18.46
C THR A 21 -24.40 -6.66 18.56
N GLY A 22 -24.18 -7.31 19.71
CA GLY A 22 -24.61 -8.69 19.95
C GLY A 22 -26.13 -8.82 20.07
N ASP A 23 -26.79 -7.85 20.72
CA ASP A 23 -28.25 -7.82 20.86
C ASP A 23 -28.96 -7.52 19.53
N ALA A 24 -28.33 -6.77 18.62
CA ALA A 24 -28.84 -6.55 17.27
C ALA A 24 -28.70 -7.78 16.34
N GLY A 25 -27.71 -8.64 16.59
CA GLY A 25 -27.50 -9.88 15.82
C GLY A 25 -28.50 -11.00 16.14
N LEU A 26 -29.04 -11.02 17.36
CA LEU A 26 -30.02 -12.03 17.80
C LEU A 26 -31.46 -11.75 17.31
N ALA A 27 -31.76 -10.52 16.88
CA ALA A 27 -33.09 -10.17 16.37
C ALA A 27 -33.34 -10.60 14.92
N LEU A 28 -32.30 -10.97 14.16
CA LEU A 28 -32.39 -11.26 12.72
C LEU A 28 -32.56 -12.75 12.37
N THR A 29 -32.61 -13.65 13.36
CA THR A 29 -32.76 -15.10 13.13
C THR A 29 -34.16 -15.65 13.46
N GLY A 30 -35.13 -14.80 13.80
CA GLY A 30 -36.50 -15.23 14.14
C GLY A 30 -37.55 -14.61 13.22
N GLY A 31 -37.69 -15.11 12.00
CA GLY A 31 -38.68 -14.55 11.06
C GLY A 31 -38.82 -15.29 9.73
N LEU A 32 -39.02 -16.61 9.77
CA LEU A 32 -39.55 -17.37 8.62
C LEU A 32 -41.01 -17.74 8.91
N GLY A 33 -41.96 -17.12 8.21
CA GLY A 33 -43.36 -17.52 8.27
C GLY A 33 -44.35 -16.56 7.60
N ALA A 34 -45.09 -17.10 6.63
CA ALA A 34 -46.36 -16.64 6.06
C ALA A 34 -46.33 -15.60 4.92
N ALA A 35 -46.64 -16.11 3.72
CA ALA A 35 -47.11 -15.38 2.56
C ALA A 35 -48.60 -15.03 2.68
N ALA A 36 -49.00 -13.85 2.17
CA ALA A 36 -50.28 -13.61 1.50
C ALA A 36 -50.37 -12.18 0.91
N GLY A 37 -50.68 -12.10 -0.40
CA GLY A 37 -51.58 -11.16 -1.08
C GLY A 37 -51.37 -9.64 -0.95
N GLY A 38 -51.27 -8.94 -2.10
CA GLY A 38 -51.47 -7.50 -2.15
C GLY A 38 -50.94 -6.82 -3.42
N GLU A 39 -51.63 -7.03 -4.53
CA GLU A 39 -51.49 -6.27 -5.78
C GLU A 39 -51.90 -4.79 -5.62
N SER A 40 -51.10 -3.86 -6.15
CA SER A 40 -51.56 -2.59 -6.73
C SER A 40 -50.40 -1.84 -7.39
N GLY A 41 -50.59 -1.45 -8.65
CA GLY A 41 -49.62 -0.73 -9.46
C GLY A 41 -49.68 0.79 -9.31
N LEU A 42 -49.22 1.47 -10.39
CA LEU A 42 -48.91 2.91 -10.55
C LEU A 42 -47.47 3.25 -10.11
N GLY A 43 -46.62 3.95 -10.85
CA GLY A 43 -46.70 4.62 -12.14
C GLY A 43 -45.61 5.70 -12.18
N SER A 44 -44.91 5.81 -13.32
CA SER A 44 -44.16 6.98 -13.82
C SER A 44 -43.04 7.63 -12.99
N SER A 45 -41.83 7.60 -13.56
CA SER A 45 -41.16 8.73 -14.22
C SER A 45 -39.64 8.72 -13.97
N GLY A 46 -38.89 8.26 -14.98
CA GLY A 46 -37.45 8.45 -15.05
C GLY A 46 -37.14 9.86 -15.53
N GLY A 47 -36.67 10.71 -14.62
CA GLY A 47 -36.10 12.01 -14.92
C GLY A 47 -34.58 11.91 -14.92
N THR A 48 -33.99 11.99 -16.11
CA THR A 48 -32.59 12.28 -16.36
C THR A 48 -32.28 13.71 -15.91
N PHE A 49 -31.29 13.91 -15.05
CA PHE A 49 -30.75 15.23 -14.75
C PHE A 49 -29.28 15.30 -15.14
N ASP A 50 -29.05 15.84 -16.33
CA ASP A 50 -27.81 16.51 -16.68
C ASP A 50 -27.71 17.81 -15.85
N ALA A 51 -26.57 18.02 -15.19
CA ALA A 51 -26.25 19.28 -14.55
C ALA A 51 -24.80 19.68 -14.86
N SER A 52 -24.62 20.15 -16.09
CA SER A 52 -23.59 21.13 -16.43
C SER A 52 -23.91 22.43 -15.68
N GLY A 53 -23.02 22.85 -14.77
CA GLY A 53 -23.20 24.03 -13.94
C GLY A 53 -21.87 24.63 -13.52
N SER A 54 -21.14 25.17 -14.49
CA SER A 54 -19.97 26.03 -14.31
C SER A 54 -20.38 27.35 -13.63
N GLY A 55 -20.14 27.43 -12.33
CA GLY A 55 -20.22 28.68 -11.55
C GLY A 55 -18.83 29.10 -11.10
N GLY A 56 -18.17 29.96 -11.88
CA GLY A 56 -16.90 30.57 -11.52
C GLY A 56 -17.06 31.50 -10.32
N VAL A 57 -16.39 31.16 -9.22
CA VAL A 57 -16.20 32.07 -8.09
C VAL A 57 -14.81 32.69 -8.25
N GLY A 58 -14.79 34.02 -8.37
CA GLY A 58 -13.60 34.82 -8.57
C GLY A 58 -12.54 34.55 -7.50
N VAL A 59 -11.34 34.20 -7.97
CA VAL A 59 -10.15 34.03 -7.14
C VAL A 59 -9.73 35.42 -6.65
N ALA A 60 -10.02 35.70 -5.38
CA ALA A 60 -9.33 36.73 -4.62
C ALA A 60 -7.83 36.38 -4.59
N GLY A 61 -6.97 37.36 -4.84
CA GLY A 61 -5.53 37.20 -4.99
C GLY A 61 -4.90 36.35 -3.89
N ASP A 62 -4.16 35.34 -4.32
CA ASP A 62 -3.56 34.30 -3.48
C ASP A 62 -2.47 34.89 -2.56
N PRO A 63 -2.66 34.94 -1.23
CA PRO A 63 -1.73 35.60 -0.30
C PRO A 63 -0.41 34.84 -0.11
N LEU A 64 -0.22 33.69 -0.76
CA LEU A 64 0.92 32.79 -0.55
C LEU A 64 1.99 32.82 -1.65
N GLY A 65 1.74 33.48 -2.79
CA GLY A 65 2.69 33.47 -3.91
C GLY A 65 3.07 32.05 -4.33
N VAL A 66 2.06 31.17 -4.45
CA VAL A 66 2.23 29.72 -4.64
C VAL A 66 2.80 29.44 -6.03
N ASN A 67 3.94 28.78 -6.09
CA ASN A 67 4.48 28.26 -7.34
C ASN A 67 3.85 26.89 -7.59
N ASP A 68 2.79 26.80 -8.41
CA ASP A 68 2.11 25.52 -8.68
C ASP A 68 2.80 24.66 -9.76
N SER A 69 4.02 25.04 -10.16
CA SER A 69 4.69 24.46 -11.33
C SER A 69 5.05 22.98 -11.18
N TYR A 70 5.30 22.50 -9.95
CA TYR A 70 5.67 21.09 -9.75
C TYR A 70 4.46 20.16 -9.88
N SER A 71 3.28 20.61 -9.41
CA SER A 71 2.03 19.85 -9.55
C SER A 71 1.72 19.55 -11.02
N HIS A 72 1.89 20.55 -11.90
CA HIS A 72 1.71 20.40 -13.34
C HIS A 72 2.83 19.59 -14.01
N PHE A 73 4.05 19.68 -13.49
CA PHE A 73 5.20 18.90 -13.95
C PHE A 73 5.10 17.42 -13.63
N LEU A 74 4.46 17.05 -12.52
CA LEU A 74 4.13 15.66 -12.18
C LEU A 74 2.94 15.11 -12.98
N ALA A 75 1.97 15.97 -13.32
CA ALA A 75 0.76 15.59 -14.04
C ALA A 75 0.89 15.60 -15.58
N GLY A 76 1.88 16.33 -16.11
CA GLY A 76 1.95 16.71 -17.53
C GLY A 76 2.55 15.69 -18.51
N ASP A 77 3.04 14.53 -18.05
CA ASP A 77 3.64 13.51 -18.92
C ASP A 77 2.90 12.15 -18.77
N ASN A 78 1.55 12.17 -18.81
CA ASN A 78 0.75 10.96 -19.01
C ASN A 78 0.84 10.50 -20.48
N ASP A 79 2.05 10.27 -20.97
CA ASP A 79 2.25 9.44 -22.17
C ASP A 79 2.23 7.98 -21.69
N ASP A 80 1.03 7.39 -21.68
CA ASP A 80 0.66 5.98 -21.91
C ASP A 80 1.42 4.79 -21.24
N ASP A 81 2.42 5.00 -20.39
CA ASP A 81 3.24 3.92 -19.80
C ASP A 81 3.07 3.73 -18.27
N ASP A 82 2.25 4.54 -17.61
CA ASP A 82 1.97 4.41 -16.15
C ASP A 82 0.84 3.40 -15.88
N GLU A 83 0.81 2.29 -16.65
CA GLU A 83 0.17 1.07 -16.18
C GLU A 83 1.02 0.56 -15.01
N LEU A 84 0.65 1.03 -13.81
CA LEU A 84 1.10 0.52 -12.54
C LEU A 84 1.18 -1.00 -12.65
N ALA A 85 2.40 -1.55 -12.67
CA ALA A 85 2.65 -2.98 -12.60
C ALA A 85 2.19 -3.49 -11.23
N ARG A 86 0.88 -3.52 -11.02
CA ARG A 86 0.18 -4.23 -9.98
C ARG A 86 0.05 -5.65 -10.52
N GLY A 87 1.13 -6.40 -10.38
CA GLY A 87 1.07 -7.84 -10.57
C GLY A 87 -0.06 -8.41 -9.70
N PRO A 88 -0.72 -9.50 -10.13
CA PRO A 88 -1.82 -10.11 -9.38
C PRO A 88 -1.40 -10.63 -7.99
N ASP A 89 -0.10 -10.73 -7.74
CA ASP A 89 0.46 -11.05 -6.43
C ASP A 89 0.90 -9.76 -5.74
N GLY A 90 0.20 -9.39 -4.66
CA GLY A 90 0.47 -8.23 -3.79
C GLY A 90 1.80 -8.27 -3.02
N GLY A 91 2.87 -8.78 -3.62
CA GLY A 91 4.24 -8.68 -3.14
C GLY A 91 4.93 -7.48 -3.78
N ALA A 92 5.51 -6.60 -2.96
CA ALA A 92 6.46 -5.59 -3.43
C ALA A 92 7.66 -6.30 -4.08
N GLY A 93 7.59 -6.50 -5.39
CA GLY A 93 8.68 -7.06 -6.17
C GLY A 93 9.91 -6.18 -5.98
N SER A 94 10.93 -6.72 -5.34
CA SER A 94 12.26 -6.12 -5.24
C SER A 94 12.65 -5.63 -6.64
N MET A 95 12.69 -4.31 -6.85
CA MET A 95 13.15 -3.74 -8.11
C MET A 95 14.60 -4.17 -8.30
N VAL A 96 14.84 -5.14 -9.18
CA VAL A 96 16.19 -5.59 -9.51
C VAL A 96 16.90 -4.40 -10.14
N VAL A 97 17.81 -3.80 -9.37
CA VAL A 97 18.62 -2.67 -9.83
C VAL A 97 19.49 -3.14 -10.98
N GLU A 98 19.50 -2.36 -12.05
CA GLU A 98 20.31 -2.62 -13.22
C GLU A 98 21.54 -1.69 -13.20
N PRO A 99 22.78 -2.25 -13.15
CA PRO A 99 23.99 -1.44 -13.09
C PRO A 99 24.14 -0.47 -14.27
N HIS A 100 23.71 -0.88 -15.47
CA HIS A 100 23.79 -0.05 -16.66
C HIS A 100 22.84 1.15 -16.62
N HIS A 101 21.63 0.98 -16.08
CA HIS A 101 20.69 2.09 -15.87
C HIS A 101 21.22 3.09 -14.84
N THR A 102 21.87 2.60 -13.79
CA THR A 102 22.52 3.45 -12.78
C THR A 102 23.65 4.26 -13.39
N ARG A 103 24.52 3.61 -14.18
CA ARG A 103 25.61 4.29 -14.89
C ARG A 103 25.09 5.35 -15.88
N LEU A 104 24.07 5.00 -16.66
CA LEU A 104 23.47 5.93 -17.62
C LEU A 104 22.83 7.15 -16.93
N ALA A 105 22.12 6.94 -15.81
CA ALA A 105 21.57 8.03 -15.00
C ALA A 105 22.68 8.96 -14.49
N LEU A 106 23.80 8.39 -14.02
CA LEU A 106 24.94 9.17 -13.55
C LEU A 106 25.60 9.97 -14.68
N GLU A 107 25.72 9.40 -15.89
CA GLU A 107 26.26 10.09 -17.06
C GLU A 107 25.36 11.26 -17.49
N TYR A 108 24.03 11.09 -17.52
CA TYR A 108 23.08 12.19 -17.79
C TYR A 108 23.10 13.27 -16.69
N LEU A 109 23.24 12.86 -15.43
CA LEU A 109 23.36 13.79 -14.31
C LEU A 109 24.67 14.58 -14.41
N ASP A 110 25.79 13.94 -14.74
CA ASP A 110 27.09 14.60 -14.94
C ASP A 110 27.07 15.62 -16.08
N GLU A 111 26.46 15.26 -17.21
CA GLU A 111 26.31 16.16 -18.35
C GLU A 111 25.53 17.42 -17.92
N THR A 112 24.42 17.23 -17.20
CA THR A 112 23.56 18.33 -16.74
C THR A 112 24.31 19.21 -15.73
N LEU A 113 24.97 18.62 -14.73
CA LEU A 113 25.73 19.35 -13.72
C LEU A 113 26.92 20.10 -14.30
N ARG A 114 27.56 19.57 -15.35
CA ARG A 114 28.66 20.26 -16.05
C ARG A 114 28.17 21.54 -16.74
N LEU A 115 26.97 21.52 -17.31
CA LEU A 115 26.36 22.71 -17.92
C LEU A 115 25.97 23.74 -16.86
N VAL A 116 25.43 23.30 -15.73
CA VAL A 116 25.17 24.18 -14.58
C VAL A 116 26.46 24.82 -14.05
N ALA A 117 27.55 24.05 -13.95
CA ALA A 117 28.85 24.56 -13.52
C ALA A 117 29.47 25.58 -14.50
N ARG A 118 29.03 25.59 -15.77
CA ARG A 118 29.45 26.60 -16.77
C ARG A 118 28.71 27.92 -16.64
N GLY A 119 27.67 27.99 -15.80
CA GLY A 119 26.90 29.20 -15.53
C GLY A 119 25.46 29.17 -16.05
N ASP A 120 25.02 28.08 -16.68
CA ASP A 120 23.62 27.92 -17.06
C ASP A 120 22.76 27.72 -15.79
N VAL A 121 21.62 28.42 -15.69
CA VAL A 121 20.78 28.43 -14.47
C VAL A 121 19.56 27.53 -14.64
N PRO A 122 19.45 26.41 -13.87
CA PRO A 122 18.28 25.54 -13.87
C PRO A 122 16.98 26.26 -13.51
N SER A 123 15.99 26.18 -14.40
CA SER A 123 14.63 26.64 -14.17
C SER A 123 13.94 25.79 -13.11
N LYS A 124 13.35 26.45 -12.11
CA LYS A 124 12.55 25.80 -11.06
C LYS A 124 11.16 25.42 -11.55
N SER A 125 10.53 26.29 -12.35
CA SER A 125 9.15 26.16 -12.82
C SER A 125 9.00 25.37 -14.11
N GLN A 126 10.02 25.37 -14.97
CA GLN A 126 9.98 24.69 -16.26
C GLN A 126 11.23 23.83 -16.50
N PRO A 127 11.40 22.75 -15.72
CA PRO A 127 12.55 21.87 -15.85
C PRO A 127 12.58 21.23 -17.25
N GLY A 128 13.72 21.33 -17.95
CA GLY A 128 13.90 20.76 -19.30
C GLY A 128 13.32 21.57 -20.47
N LYS A 129 12.73 22.75 -20.23
CA LYS A 129 12.30 23.70 -21.29
C LYS A 129 13.24 24.90 -21.44
N GLU A 130 14.43 24.77 -20.89
CA GLU A 130 15.44 25.82 -20.85
C GLU A 130 16.07 25.96 -22.24
N PRO A 131 16.47 27.18 -22.66
CA PRO A 131 17.10 27.34 -23.95
C PRO A 131 18.50 26.68 -23.96
N GLY A 132 18.88 26.14 -25.12
CA GLY A 132 20.23 25.64 -25.37
C GLY A 132 20.50 24.22 -24.88
N ALA A 133 21.79 23.90 -24.68
CA ALA A 133 22.23 22.54 -24.36
C ALA A 133 21.72 22.06 -22.99
N LEU A 134 21.53 22.96 -22.01
CA LEU A 134 21.05 22.61 -20.68
C LEU A 134 19.64 22.04 -20.74
N GLY A 135 18.71 22.68 -21.46
CA GLY A 135 17.34 22.20 -21.58
C GLY A 135 17.26 20.81 -22.19
N GLU A 136 18.01 20.56 -23.26
CA GLU A 136 18.06 19.25 -23.91
C GLU A 136 18.67 18.16 -23.02
N ALA A 137 19.80 18.45 -22.35
CA ALA A 137 20.42 17.51 -21.41
C ALA A 137 19.48 17.18 -20.24
N ARG A 138 18.89 18.21 -19.64
CA ARG A 138 17.96 18.08 -18.51
C ARG A 138 16.67 17.37 -18.91
N LYS A 139 16.13 17.63 -20.10
CA LYS A 139 14.96 16.91 -20.64
C LYS A 139 15.24 15.42 -20.82
N ARG A 140 16.41 15.04 -21.34
CA ARG A 140 16.82 13.62 -21.43
C ARG A 140 16.94 12.98 -20.04
N LEU A 141 17.59 13.67 -19.10
CA LEU A 141 17.71 13.20 -17.71
C LEU A 141 16.32 12.97 -17.10
N LEU A 142 15.43 13.96 -17.18
CA LEU A 142 14.08 13.88 -16.62
C LEU A 142 13.25 12.77 -17.25
N LYS A 143 13.31 12.64 -18.58
CA LYS A 143 12.64 11.54 -19.29
C LYS A 143 13.12 10.18 -18.78
N PHE A 144 14.43 10.02 -18.61
CA PHE A 144 15.01 8.78 -18.09
C PHE A 144 14.63 8.51 -16.63
N LEU A 145 14.66 9.54 -15.77
CA LEU A 145 14.34 9.39 -14.34
C LEU A 145 12.85 9.09 -14.11
N LYS A 146 11.96 9.68 -14.91
CA LYS A 146 10.51 9.47 -14.84
C LYS A 146 10.07 8.12 -15.41
N ALA A 147 10.77 7.59 -16.42
CA ALA A 147 10.39 6.35 -17.07
C ALA A 147 10.26 5.17 -16.08
N GLY A 148 9.13 4.46 -16.14
CA GLY A 148 8.84 3.30 -15.29
C GLY A 148 9.82 2.15 -15.52
N THR A 149 10.35 2.04 -16.73
CA THR A 149 11.33 1.03 -17.17
C THR A 149 12.73 1.25 -16.60
N SER A 150 13.04 2.45 -16.11
CA SER A 150 14.37 2.79 -15.59
C SER A 150 14.61 2.20 -14.19
N ARG A 151 15.51 1.22 -14.12
CA ARG A 151 15.87 0.49 -12.90
C ARG A 151 17.25 0.92 -12.37
N TYR A 152 17.39 2.18 -11.95
CA TYR A 152 18.63 2.71 -11.39
C TYR A 152 18.67 2.63 -9.86
N ASP A 153 19.89 2.58 -9.29
CA ASP A 153 20.11 2.81 -7.87
C ASP A 153 19.94 4.30 -7.53
N VAL A 154 19.12 4.58 -6.52
CA VAL A 154 18.78 5.94 -6.12
C VAL A 154 19.86 6.55 -5.23
N ALA A 155 20.53 5.74 -4.40
CA ALA A 155 21.48 6.23 -3.41
C ALA A 155 22.63 7.08 -4.00
N PRO A 156 23.39 6.61 -5.02
CA PRO A 156 24.49 7.38 -5.58
C PRO A 156 24.02 8.64 -6.33
N LEU A 157 22.83 8.61 -6.93
CA LEU A 157 22.25 9.76 -7.62
C LEU A 157 21.83 10.84 -6.64
N VAL A 158 21.22 10.46 -5.51
CA VAL A 158 20.81 11.38 -4.45
C VAL A 158 22.00 12.05 -3.79
N GLU A 159 23.05 11.30 -3.47
CA GLU A 159 24.26 11.87 -2.87
C GLU A 159 24.89 12.93 -3.79
N LYS A 160 24.93 12.64 -5.09
CA LYS A 160 25.53 13.53 -6.09
C LYS A 160 24.71 14.78 -6.37
N ILE A 161 23.39 14.69 -6.36
CA ILE A 161 22.51 15.81 -6.67
C ILE A 161 22.26 16.71 -5.45
N LYS A 162 22.50 16.22 -4.23
CA LYS A 162 22.29 16.97 -2.99
C LYS A 162 23.14 18.25 -2.99
N GLY A 163 22.49 19.38 -2.71
CA GLY A 163 23.15 20.70 -2.70
C GLY A 163 23.30 21.35 -4.08
N THR A 164 22.79 20.74 -5.14
CA THR A 164 22.74 21.33 -6.49
C THR A 164 21.39 22.00 -6.75
N PRO A 165 21.27 22.94 -7.70
CA PRO A 165 20.00 23.59 -8.04
C PRO A 165 19.00 22.70 -8.83
N LEU A 166 19.27 21.40 -8.97
CA LEU A 166 18.41 20.44 -9.68
C LEU A 166 17.33 19.84 -8.75
N TYR A 167 16.49 20.71 -8.19
CA TYR A 167 15.48 20.31 -7.18
C TYR A 167 14.40 19.37 -7.73
N ASN A 168 13.97 19.54 -8.97
CA ASN A 168 12.91 18.73 -9.58
C ASN A 168 13.34 17.27 -9.74
N GLU A 169 14.56 17.07 -10.21
CA GLU A 169 15.25 15.79 -10.33
C GLU A 169 15.45 15.15 -8.95
N PHE A 170 15.91 15.94 -7.97
CA PHE A 170 16.12 15.49 -6.60
C PHE A 170 14.84 14.94 -5.97
N VAL A 171 13.71 15.63 -6.15
CA VAL A 171 12.41 15.18 -5.62
C VAL A 171 11.97 13.86 -6.28
N ILE A 172 12.16 13.69 -7.61
CA ILE A 172 11.85 12.42 -8.30
C ILE A 172 12.67 11.27 -7.71
N LEU A 173 13.98 11.49 -7.52
CA LEU A 173 14.88 10.50 -6.93
C LEU A 173 14.44 10.16 -5.51
N CYS A 174 14.14 11.15 -4.68
CA CYS A 174 13.67 10.94 -3.31
C CYS A 174 12.34 10.15 -3.27
N GLY A 175 11.43 10.37 -4.23
CA GLY A 175 10.20 9.60 -4.36
C GLY A 175 10.44 8.11 -4.64
N ARG A 176 11.46 7.79 -5.45
CA ARG A 176 11.82 6.38 -5.73
C ARG A 176 12.62 5.74 -4.59
N GLY A 177 13.43 6.52 -3.87
CA GLY A 177 14.25 6.06 -2.74
C GLY A 177 13.54 6.10 -1.38
N ALA A 178 12.25 6.48 -1.33
CA ALA A 178 11.48 6.70 -0.11
C ALA A 178 12.13 7.70 0.89
N LEU A 179 12.88 8.67 0.37
CA LEU A 179 13.48 9.75 1.16
C LEU A 179 12.50 10.93 1.26
N HIS A 180 11.31 10.68 1.83
CA HIS A 180 10.20 11.63 1.82
C HIS A 180 10.49 12.93 2.57
N GLU A 181 11.24 12.86 3.68
CA GLU A 181 11.60 14.00 4.50
C GLU A 181 12.38 15.06 3.71
N GLU A 182 13.40 14.66 2.96
CA GLU A 182 14.22 15.56 2.14
C GLU A 182 13.45 16.08 0.93
N ALA A 183 12.62 15.24 0.31
CA ALA A 183 11.80 15.63 -0.85
C ALA A 183 10.78 16.71 -0.49
N VAL A 184 10.02 16.51 0.60
CA VAL A 184 9.00 17.47 1.03
C VAL A 184 9.66 18.78 1.46
N ARG A 185 10.81 18.75 2.13
CA ARG A 185 11.57 19.97 2.43
C ARG A 185 11.99 20.72 1.17
N SER A 186 12.50 20.02 0.16
CA SER A 186 12.89 20.64 -1.09
C SER A 186 11.69 21.27 -1.80
N LEU A 187 10.53 20.60 -1.81
CA LEU A 187 9.32 21.15 -2.42
C LEU A 187 8.83 22.41 -1.69
N VAL A 188 8.77 22.36 -0.37
CA VAL A 188 8.22 23.44 0.45
C VAL A 188 9.16 24.65 0.51
N TYR A 189 10.46 24.46 0.77
CA TYR A 189 11.39 25.56 1.03
C TYR A 189 12.15 26.03 -0.21
N GLU A 190 12.55 25.12 -1.11
CA GLU A 190 13.39 25.47 -2.27
C GLU A 190 12.55 25.81 -3.50
N LEU A 191 11.43 25.09 -3.69
CA LEU A 191 10.50 25.29 -4.81
C LEU A 191 9.29 26.14 -4.44
N ASN A 192 9.04 26.39 -3.14
CA ASN A 192 7.87 27.12 -2.63
C ASN A 192 6.54 26.57 -3.22
N ASP A 193 6.43 25.25 -3.32
CA ASP A 193 5.27 24.55 -3.90
C ASP A 193 4.63 23.59 -2.88
N LEU A 194 3.60 24.08 -2.18
CA LEU A 194 2.82 23.29 -1.23
C LEU A 194 1.91 22.28 -1.92
N ARG A 195 1.34 22.62 -3.08
CA ARG A 195 0.46 21.73 -3.84
C ARG A 195 1.25 20.59 -4.47
N GLY A 196 2.44 20.89 -4.99
CA GLY A 196 3.40 19.90 -5.48
C GLY A 196 3.85 18.94 -4.38
N ALA A 197 4.05 19.42 -3.15
CA ALA A 197 4.32 18.57 -1.99
C ALA A 197 3.14 17.62 -1.67
N GLU A 198 1.91 18.10 -1.76
CA GLU A 198 0.72 17.26 -1.64
C GLU A 198 0.67 16.20 -2.75
N SER A 199 0.82 16.59 -4.02
CA SER A 199 0.81 15.66 -5.16
C SER A 199 1.92 14.61 -5.06
N TYR A 200 3.13 15.01 -4.65
CA TYR A 200 4.23 14.10 -4.36
C TYR A 200 3.86 13.10 -3.26
N SER A 201 3.26 13.59 -2.16
CA SER A 201 2.91 12.74 -1.03
C SER A 201 1.85 11.71 -1.39
N VAL A 202 0.86 12.08 -2.20
CA VAL A 202 -0.14 11.12 -2.72
C VAL A 202 0.51 10.10 -3.66
N LYS A 203 1.41 10.51 -4.55
CA LYS A 203 2.04 9.62 -5.54
C LYS A 203 3.06 8.65 -4.93
N TYR A 204 3.90 9.13 -4.01
CA TYR A 204 5.05 8.37 -3.50
C TYR A 204 4.91 7.96 -2.04
N GLY A 205 3.98 8.53 -1.28
CA GLY A 205 3.97 8.38 0.17
C GLY A 205 3.52 7.02 0.70
N THR A 206 2.81 6.21 -0.09
CA THR A 206 2.45 4.82 0.27
C THR A 206 3.51 3.80 -0.18
N ARG A 207 4.58 4.25 -0.84
CA ARG A 207 5.63 3.37 -1.36
C ARG A 207 6.51 2.90 -0.21
N ALA A 208 6.62 1.58 -0.04
CA ALA A 208 7.52 1.01 0.94
C ALA A 208 8.98 1.43 0.66
N PRO A 209 9.79 1.67 1.69
CA PRO A 209 11.21 1.93 1.51
C PRO A 209 11.84 0.75 0.77
N SER A 210 12.53 1.04 -0.34
CA SER A 210 13.28 0.01 -1.05
C SER A 210 14.29 -0.60 -0.09
N VAL A 211 14.37 -1.93 -0.10
CA VAL A 211 15.31 -2.70 0.71
C VAL A 211 16.72 -2.42 0.15
N GLY A 212 17.32 -1.31 0.60
CA GLY A 212 18.58 -0.79 0.07
C GLY A 212 19.11 0.41 0.85
N SER A 213 18.24 1.18 1.52
CA SER A 213 18.68 2.19 2.49
C SER A 213 19.12 1.52 3.80
N SER A 214 20.43 1.38 3.92
CA SER A 214 21.10 0.81 5.08
C SER A 214 20.91 1.66 6.34
N ALA A 215 20.61 0.95 7.44
CA ALA A 215 21.00 1.27 8.82
C ALA A 215 20.71 2.69 9.38
N ALA A 216 19.54 2.89 9.98
CA ALA A 216 19.42 3.77 11.17
C ALA A 216 18.15 3.57 12.02
N SER A 217 17.05 3.05 11.48
CA SER A 217 15.79 2.95 12.23
C SER A 217 15.38 1.51 12.55
N LYS A 218 16.20 0.78 13.33
CA LYS A 218 15.72 -0.41 14.06
C LYS A 218 14.82 0.04 15.22
N LYS A 219 13.63 0.58 14.95
CA LYS A 219 12.51 0.40 15.87
C LYS A 219 11.88 -0.95 15.53
N LYS A 220 11.93 -1.88 16.48
CA LYS A 220 11.32 -3.21 16.39
C LYS A 220 9.84 -3.07 16.01
N ALA A 221 9.50 -3.10 14.73
CA ALA A 221 8.17 -3.46 14.29
C ALA A 221 8.08 -4.99 14.50
N GLY A 222 7.26 -5.41 15.47
CA GLY A 222 6.94 -6.83 15.63
C GLY A 222 6.36 -7.39 14.33
N PRO A 223 6.51 -8.70 14.08
CA PRO A 223 6.19 -9.33 12.79
C PRO A 223 4.68 -9.43 12.47
N ASN A 224 3.82 -8.54 12.98
CA ASN A 224 2.38 -8.64 12.77
C ASN A 224 1.62 -7.30 12.88
N VAL A 225 2.23 -6.19 12.44
CA VAL A 225 1.46 -4.96 12.21
C VAL A 225 1.08 -5.00 10.74
N ILE A 226 -0.17 -5.34 10.44
CA ILE A 226 -0.75 -5.09 9.13
C ILE A 226 -0.42 -3.65 8.80
N ALA A 227 0.33 -3.47 7.71
CA ALA A 227 0.77 -2.16 7.25
C ALA A 227 -0.47 -1.38 6.87
N MET A 228 -1.10 -0.77 7.87
CA MET A 228 -1.99 0.36 7.69
C MET A 228 -1.24 1.28 6.74
N GLU A 229 -1.87 1.66 5.64
CA GLU A 229 -1.24 2.46 4.58
C GLU A 229 -0.79 3.78 5.20
N ARG A 230 0.45 3.81 5.69
CA ARG A 230 1.04 4.95 6.35
C ARG A 230 1.68 5.78 5.26
N ASN A 231 1.01 6.87 4.89
CA ASN A 231 1.61 7.83 4.00
C ASN A 231 2.64 8.67 4.78
N ASP A 232 3.89 8.20 4.82
CA ASP A 232 4.97 8.86 5.57
C ASP A 232 5.29 10.25 5.00
N ALA A 233 5.13 10.44 3.69
CA ALA A 233 5.31 11.74 3.04
C ALA A 233 4.29 12.78 3.49
N LEU A 234 3.00 12.41 3.60
CA LEU A 234 1.97 13.28 4.14
C LEU A 234 2.25 13.63 5.60
N LEU A 235 2.77 12.69 6.39
CA LEU A 235 3.12 12.97 7.77
C LEU A 235 4.28 13.98 7.88
N GLU A 236 5.29 13.88 7.02
CA GLU A 236 6.37 14.88 6.92
C GLU A 236 5.85 16.25 6.48
N LEU A 237 4.93 16.30 5.52
CA LEU A 237 4.28 17.55 5.11
C LEU A 237 3.48 18.18 6.25
N LEU A 238 2.71 17.39 7.00
CA LEU A 238 1.96 17.85 8.17
C LEU A 238 2.90 18.40 9.27
N LYS A 239 4.05 17.77 9.51
CA LYS A 239 5.07 18.30 10.45
C LYS A 239 5.50 19.70 10.04
N ILE A 240 5.80 19.90 8.77
CA ILE A 240 6.23 21.20 8.24
C ILE A 240 5.10 22.24 8.30
N CYS A 241 3.86 21.83 8.05
CA CYS A 241 2.67 22.70 8.15
C CYS A 241 2.40 23.19 9.58
N PHE A 242 2.52 22.32 10.58
CA PHE A 242 2.25 22.67 11.98
C PHE A 242 3.48 23.23 12.72
N SER A 243 4.69 23.07 12.17
CA SER A 243 5.94 23.62 12.70
C SER A 243 6.80 24.29 11.60
N PRO A 244 6.32 25.39 10.99
CA PRO A 244 7.05 26.10 9.95
C PRO A 244 8.28 26.83 10.52
N ARG A 245 9.38 26.90 9.75
CA ARG A 245 10.59 27.67 10.11
C ARG A 245 10.36 29.18 10.13
N ASP A 246 9.42 29.64 9.31
CA ASP A 246 9.09 31.05 9.16
C ASP A 246 7.76 31.35 9.86
N GLU A 247 7.82 32.10 10.96
CA GLU A 247 6.65 32.50 11.74
C GLU A 247 5.70 33.40 10.93
N SER A 248 6.20 34.16 9.93
CA SER A 248 5.37 35.03 9.11
C SER A 248 4.36 34.25 8.25
N LYS A 249 4.71 33.03 7.82
CA LYS A 249 3.83 32.18 6.99
C LYS A 249 3.01 31.17 7.81
N LYS A 250 3.13 31.19 9.14
CA LYS A 250 2.58 30.16 10.02
C LYS A 250 1.09 29.94 9.87
N THR A 251 0.29 31.01 9.81
CA THR A 251 -1.16 30.90 9.68
C THR A 251 -1.55 30.15 8.41
N ALA A 252 -0.95 30.51 7.28
CA ALA A 252 -1.27 29.90 5.99
C ALA A 252 -0.82 28.43 5.89
N PHE A 253 0.34 28.10 6.47
CA PHE A 253 0.80 26.70 6.59
C PHE A 253 -0.11 25.86 7.47
N ASN A 254 -0.59 26.41 8.58
CA ASN A 254 -1.54 25.72 9.46
C ASN A 254 -2.88 25.48 8.75
N ASP A 255 -3.42 26.49 8.05
CA ASP A 255 -4.67 26.35 7.30
C ASP A 255 -4.54 25.31 6.17
N PHE A 256 -3.41 25.27 5.47
CA PHE A 256 -3.12 24.20 4.51
C PHE A 256 -3.00 22.82 5.18
N GLY A 257 -2.37 22.73 6.36
CA GLY A 257 -2.29 21.50 7.14
C GLY A 257 -3.67 20.96 7.54
N PHE A 258 -4.60 21.83 7.92
CA PHE A 258 -5.99 21.42 8.20
C PHE A 258 -6.73 20.95 6.93
N GLN A 259 -6.51 21.62 5.80
CA GLN A 259 -7.07 21.17 4.51
C GLN A 259 -6.51 19.79 4.10
N LEU A 260 -5.22 19.53 4.34
CA LEU A 260 -4.63 18.21 4.09
C LEU A 260 -5.26 17.12 4.97
N LEU A 261 -5.45 17.38 6.27
CA LEU A 261 -6.15 16.45 7.17
C LEU A 261 -7.60 16.20 6.70
N ALA A 262 -8.28 17.25 6.26
CA ALA A 262 -9.63 17.15 5.72
C ALA A 262 -9.71 16.41 4.37
N ARG A 263 -8.65 16.38 3.56
CA ARG A 263 -8.68 15.69 2.25
C ARG A 263 -8.13 14.26 2.31
N HIS A 264 -7.07 14.06 3.08
CA HIS A 264 -6.27 12.84 3.10
C HIS A 264 -6.31 12.11 4.44
N GLY A 265 -7.28 12.39 5.31
CA GLY A 265 -7.35 11.76 6.63
C GLY A 265 -7.27 10.23 6.61
N LYS A 266 -7.84 9.58 5.58
CA LYS A 266 -7.85 8.12 5.43
C LYS A 266 -6.48 7.49 5.22
N SER A 267 -5.56 8.18 4.55
CA SER A 267 -4.22 7.68 4.17
C SER A 267 -3.12 8.04 5.19
N VAL A 268 -3.50 8.66 6.31
CA VAL A 268 -2.56 9.09 7.36
C VAL A 268 -2.83 8.31 8.65
N ASP A 269 -1.76 7.98 9.38
CA ASP A 269 -1.89 7.44 10.74
C ASP A 269 -2.53 8.51 11.65
N GLY A 270 -3.80 8.28 12.00
CA GLY A 270 -4.58 9.25 12.76
C GLY A 270 -3.97 9.60 14.12
N ALA A 271 -3.30 8.65 14.80
CA ALA A 271 -2.65 8.91 16.07
C ALA A 271 -1.41 9.79 15.90
N ALA A 272 -0.59 9.49 14.88
CA ALA A 272 0.59 10.29 14.57
C ALA A 272 0.23 11.71 14.11
N ALA A 273 -0.81 11.85 13.27
CA ALA A 273 -1.31 13.15 12.84
C ALA A 273 -1.79 14.00 14.02
N LEU A 274 -2.57 13.42 14.94
CA LEU A 274 -3.08 14.14 16.12
C LEU A 274 -1.97 14.58 17.08
N ALA A 275 -0.85 13.86 17.13
CA ALA A 275 0.32 14.26 17.93
C ALA A 275 1.02 15.51 17.37
N LEU A 276 0.86 15.79 16.07
CA LEU A 276 1.43 16.96 15.40
C LEU A 276 0.53 18.21 15.49
N VAL A 277 -0.77 18.03 15.73
CA VAL A 277 -1.72 19.15 15.77
C VAL A 277 -1.46 20.03 17.00
N PRO A 278 -1.34 21.37 16.83
CA PRO A 278 -1.14 22.29 17.95
C PRO A 278 -2.24 22.19 19.02
N SER A 279 -1.85 22.25 20.29
CA SER A 279 -2.75 22.04 21.44
C SER A 279 -3.86 23.09 21.59
N GLY A 280 -3.70 24.28 21.01
CA GLY A 280 -4.70 25.35 20.95
C GLY A 280 -5.73 25.23 19.82
N THR A 281 -5.70 24.16 19.04
CA THR A 281 -6.60 24.00 17.88
C THR A 281 -8.04 23.70 18.34
N PRO A 282 -9.04 24.47 17.87
CA PRO A 282 -10.45 24.15 18.13
C PRO A 282 -10.85 22.81 17.51
N LEU A 283 -11.59 22.00 18.27
CA LEU A 283 -12.02 20.67 17.82
C LEU A 283 -12.86 20.72 16.52
N ALA A 284 -13.60 21.82 16.30
CA ALA A 284 -14.40 22.03 15.09
C ALA A 284 -13.57 21.96 13.79
N LYS A 285 -12.31 22.40 13.80
CA LYS A 285 -11.41 22.31 12.62
C LYS A 285 -11.04 20.87 12.25
N LEU A 286 -11.21 19.93 13.17
CA LEU A 286 -10.89 18.51 12.97
C LEU A 286 -12.13 17.67 12.63
N GLY A 287 -13.31 18.27 12.50
CA GLY A 287 -14.56 17.55 12.27
C GLY A 287 -14.52 16.68 11.01
N GLU A 288 -14.10 17.24 9.87
CA GLU A 288 -13.99 16.52 8.58
C GLU A 288 -12.92 15.42 8.63
N PHE A 289 -11.85 15.64 9.38
CA PHE A 289 -10.80 14.65 9.60
C PHE A 289 -11.35 13.45 10.40
N PHE A 290 -12.04 13.68 11.52
CA PHE A 290 -12.64 12.61 12.32
C PHE A 290 -13.74 11.85 11.56
N ALA A 291 -14.53 12.57 10.76
CA ALA A 291 -15.56 11.97 9.91
C ALA A 291 -14.98 10.97 8.89
N GLN A 292 -13.69 11.07 8.58
CA GLN A 292 -13.01 10.13 7.69
C GLN A 292 -12.23 9.06 8.45
N VAL A 293 -11.43 9.46 9.44
CA VAL A 293 -10.51 8.55 10.13
C VAL A 293 -11.23 7.55 11.01
N LEU A 294 -12.27 7.96 11.76
CA LEU A 294 -12.95 7.05 12.68
C LEU A 294 -13.68 5.92 11.94
N PRO A 295 -14.51 6.20 10.90
CA PRO A 295 -15.14 5.13 10.14
C PRO A 295 -14.13 4.24 9.41
N HIS A 296 -13.07 4.84 8.84
CA HIS A 296 -12.03 4.09 8.12
C HIS A 296 -11.25 3.17 9.06
N SER A 297 -10.84 3.65 10.23
CA SER A 297 -10.16 2.85 11.25
C SER A 297 -11.04 1.68 11.72
N ALA A 298 -12.32 1.94 12.02
CA ALA A 298 -13.25 0.88 12.42
C ALA A 298 -13.48 -0.15 11.31
N HIS A 299 -13.54 0.29 10.05
CA HIS A 299 -13.63 -0.59 8.89
C HIS A 299 -12.38 -1.47 8.75
N ASN A 300 -11.18 -0.89 8.79
CA ASN A 300 -9.93 -1.63 8.69
C ASN A 300 -9.79 -2.68 9.79
N VAL A 301 -10.15 -2.35 11.04
CA VAL A 301 -10.14 -3.31 12.15
C VAL A 301 -11.08 -4.48 11.89
N ARG A 302 -12.29 -4.21 11.37
CA ARG A 302 -13.24 -5.27 11.00
C ARG A 302 -12.72 -6.13 9.84
N GLU A 303 -12.22 -5.53 8.77
CA GLU A 303 -11.67 -6.26 7.62
C GLU A 303 -10.51 -7.18 8.03
N VAL A 304 -9.57 -6.64 8.80
CA VAL A 304 -8.45 -7.41 9.38
C VAL A 304 -8.95 -8.56 10.24
N SER A 305 -9.96 -8.32 11.08
CA SER A 305 -10.55 -9.36 11.93
C SER A 305 -11.20 -10.45 11.09
N ILE A 306 -11.92 -10.09 10.02
CA ILE A 306 -12.55 -11.05 9.11
C ILE A 306 -11.47 -11.87 8.38
N ALA A 307 -10.46 -11.22 7.80
CA ALA A 307 -9.37 -11.88 7.11
C ALA A 307 -8.61 -12.87 8.02
N LYS A 308 -8.36 -12.47 9.27
CA LYS A 308 -7.77 -13.34 10.30
C LYS A 308 -8.67 -14.55 10.59
N SER A 309 -9.97 -14.33 10.80
CA SER A 309 -10.92 -15.42 11.05
C SER A 309 -11.00 -16.39 9.89
N LEU A 310 -11.06 -15.90 8.65
CA LEU A 310 -11.05 -16.74 7.44
C LEU A 310 -9.73 -17.53 7.31
N SER A 311 -8.59 -16.89 7.57
CA SER A 311 -7.28 -17.56 7.56
C SER A 311 -7.20 -18.67 8.63
N ASN A 312 -7.77 -18.43 9.81
CA ASN A 312 -7.84 -19.43 10.87
C ASN A 312 -8.74 -20.61 10.49
N VAL A 313 -9.90 -20.36 9.87
CA VAL A 313 -10.79 -21.42 9.37
C VAL A 313 -10.07 -22.27 8.32
N TYR A 314 -9.40 -21.62 7.36
CA TYR A 314 -8.62 -22.33 6.34
C TYR A 314 -7.48 -23.16 6.94
N ASN A 315 -6.70 -22.59 7.87
CA ASN A 315 -5.65 -23.31 8.58
C ASN A 315 -6.20 -24.52 9.34
N LEU A 316 -7.35 -24.37 10.00
CA LEU A 316 -7.99 -25.48 10.71
C LEU A 316 -8.45 -26.58 9.74
N GLN A 317 -9.04 -26.22 8.59
CA GLN A 317 -9.42 -27.18 7.56
C GLN A 317 -8.22 -28.00 7.08
N VAL A 318 -7.11 -27.33 6.74
CA VAL A 318 -5.87 -28.00 6.33
C VAL A 318 -5.33 -28.92 7.43
N GLN A 319 -5.45 -28.53 8.70
CA GLN A 319 -5.06 -29.40 9.82
C GLN A 319 -5.96 -30.62 9.96
N CYS A 320 -7.28 -30.47 9.81
CA CYS A 320 -8.23 -31.58 9.80
C CYS A 320 -7.92 -32.56 8.66
N ASP A 321 -7.73 -32.06 7.44
CA ASP A 321 -7.35 -32.86 6.27
C ASP A 321 -6.04 -33.61 6.53
N ARG A 322 -5.05 -32.95 7.13
CA ARG A 322 -3.78 -33.58 7.51
C ARG A 322 -3.99 -34.70 8.53
N VAL A 323 -4.80 -34.49 9.56
CA VAL A 323 -5.10 -35.53 10.56
C VAL A 323 -5.85 -36.69 9.92
N GLU A 324 -6.80 -36.44 9.01
CA GLU A 324 -7.50 -37.47 8.26
C GLU A 324 -6.55 -38.30 7.40
N ARG A 325 -5.61 -37.65 6.70
CA ARG A 325 -4.58 -38.34 5.91
C ARG A 325 -3.62 -39.17 6.78
N LEU A 326 -3.26 -38.68 7.97
CA LEU A 326 -2.38 -39.40 8.90
C LEU A 326 -3.09 -40.52 9.67
N SER A 327 -4.40 -40.43 9.87
CA SER A 327 -5.20 -41.47 10.53
C SER A 327 -5.57 -42.62 9.60
N GLN A 328 -5.45 -42.43 8.28
CA GLN A 328 -5.57 -43.51 7.30
C GLN A 328 -4.54 -44.60 7.60
N SER A 329 -5.04 -45.79 7.90
CA SER A 329 -4.25 -46.98 8.15
C SER A 329 -4.89 -48.17 7.46
N VAL A 330 -4.07 -49.15 7.09
CA VAL A 330 -4.53 -50.39 6.48
C VAL A 330 -4.26 -51.54 7.43
N GLN A 331 -5.31 -52.25 7.82
CA GLN A 331 -5.19 -53.45 8.65
C GLN A 331 -4.90 -54.68 7.78
N ILE A 332 -3.84 -55.40 8.09
CA ILE A 332 -3.44 -56.62 7.39
C ILE A 332 -3.76 -57.81 8.28
N ASN A 333 -4.64 -58.69 7.81
CA ASN A 333 -4.98 -59.94 8.47
C ASN A 333 -4.19 -61.10 7.86
N PRO A 334 -4.07 -62.26 8.54
CA PRO A 334 -3.41 -63.46 8.01
C PRO A 334 -4.05 -64.03 6.72
N ASN A 335 -5.29 -63.62 6.44
CA ASN A 335 -6.03 -64.00 5.24
C ASN A 335 -5.98 -62.92 4.13
N THR A 336 -5.28 -61.79 4.33
CA THR A 336 -5.17 -60.73 3.33
C THR A 336 -4.38 -61.24 2.11
N LEU A 337 -5.00 -61.16 0.93
CA LEU A 337 -4.44 -61.60 -0.35
C LEU A 337 -3.92 -60.39 -1.15
N CYS A 338 -2.80 -60.58 -1.86
CA CYS A 338 -2.32 -59.60 -2.82
C CYS A 338 -3.23 -59.58 -4.07
N PRO A 339 -3.73 -58.41 -4.53
CA PRO A 339 -4.58 -58.32 -5.71
C PRO A 339 -3.89 -58.69 -7.04
N VAL A 340 -2.55 -58.72 -7.08
CA VAL A 340 -1.76 -59.00 -8.31
C VAL A 340 -1.50 -60.50 -8.47
N CYS A 341 -1.03 -61.17 -7.41
CA CYS A 341 -0.64 -62.59 -7.48
C CYS A 341 -1.63 -63.53 -6.76
N HIS A 342 -2.66 -62.98 -6.11
CA HIS A 342 -3.67 -63.69 -5.33
C HIS A 342 -3.12 -64.59 -4.20
N LYS A 343 -1.84 -64.43 -3.82
CA LYS A 343 -1.22 -65.12 -2.67
C LYS A 343 -1.40 -64.32 -1.39
N ARG A 344 -1.36 -65.00 -0.24
CA ARG A 344 -1.41 -64.39 1.10
C ARG A 344 -0.20 -63.49 1.33
N ILE A 345 -0.40 -62.35 1.98
CA ILE A 345 0.69 -61.42 2.32
C ILE A 345 1.53 -61.96 3.48
N GLY A 346 0.90 -62.43 4.56
CA GLY A 346 1.60 -63.03 5.71
C GLY A 346 2.68 -62.09 6.29
N ASP A 347 3.81 -62.66 6.72
CA ASP A 347 4.95 -61.94 7.28
C ASP A 347 5.98 -61.46 6.23
N ILE A 348 5.61 -61.45 4.94
CA ILE A 348 6.51 -61.08 3.84
C ILE A 348 6.50 -59.55 3.65
N VAL A 349 7.63 -58.98 3.21
CA VAL A 349 7.75 -57.54 2.87
C VAL A 349 6.64 -57.12 1.89
N PHE A 350 5.85 -56.12 2.29
CA PHE A 350 4.73 -55.57 1.55
C PHE A 350 4.92 -54.09 1.25
N ALA A 351 4.16 -53.58 0.29
CA ALA A 351 4.04 -52.17 -0.03
C ALA A 351 2.56 -51.74 0.05
N VAL A 352 2.31 -50.53 0.53
CA VAL A 352 0.98 -49.93 0.64
C VAL A 352 0.96 -48.68 -0.23
N TYR A 353 0.02 -48.61 -1.18
CA TYR A 353 -0.18 -47.43 -2.01
C TYR A 353 -1.13 -46.42 -1.34
N PRO A 354 -1.08 -45.12 -1.68
CA PRO A 354 -1.97 -44.09 -1.11
C PRO A 354 -3.48 -44.34 -1.32
N ASN A 355 -3.86 -45.24 -2.24
CA ASN A 355 -5.25 -45.69 -2.42
C ASN A 355 -5.66 -46.84 -1.49
N GLY A 356 -4.84 -47.21 -0.51
CA GLY A 356 -5.10 -48.25 0.48
C GLY A 356 -4.91 -49.68 -0.03
N LYS A 357 -4.37 -49.88 -1.23
CA LYS A 357 -4.07 -51.22 -1.77
C LYS A 357 -2.74 -51.74 -1.23
N VAL A 358 -2.77 -52.94 -0.67
CA VAL A 358 -1.58 -53.66 -0.19
C VAL A 358 -1.16 -54.70 -1.22
N VAL A 359 0.11 -54.68 -1.59
CA VAL A 359 0.70 -55.67 -2.51
C VAL A 359 2.00 -56.21 -1.94
N HIS A 360 2.46 -57.37 -2.42
CA HIS A 360 3.83 -57.81 -2.15
C HIS A 360 4.82 -56.85 -2.79
N TYR A 361 5.97 -56.61 -2.13
CA TYR A 361 7.02 -55.77 -2.70
C TYR A 361 7.46 -56.26 -4.09
N ASN A 362 7.56 -57.58 -4.28
CA ASN A 362 7.95 -58.15 -5.58
C ASN A 362 6.89 -57.98 -6.68
N CYS A 363 5.62 -57.76 -6.31
CA CYS A 363 4.54 -57.47 -7.27
C CYS A 363 4.53 -56.00 -7.72
N THR A 364 5.37 -55.14 -7.13
CA THR A 364 5.53 -53.73 -7.55
C THR A 364 6.49 -53.56 -8.74
N ASN A 365 7.19 -54.62 -9.18
CA ASN A 365 8.18 -54.57 -10.26
C ASN A 365 9.20 -53.41 -10.12
N SER A 366 9.61 -53.09 -8.89
CA SER A 366 10.50 -51.96 -8.55
C SER A 366 9.95 -50.56 -8.84
N ASN A 367 8.66 -50.44 -9.17
CA ASN A 367 7.99 -49.16 -9.39
C ASN A 367 6.94 -48.91 -8.29
N LEU A 368 7.28 -47.99 -7.39
CA LEU A 368 6.44 -47.59 -6.25
C LEU A 368 5.53 -46.39 -6.59
N THR A 369 5.73 -45.74 -7.74
CA THR A 369 4.94 -44.58 -8.15
C THR A 369 3.67 -45.00 -8.89
N LEU A 370 3.65 -46.15 -9.56
CA LEU A 370 2.45 -46.66 -10.23
C LEU A 370 1.81 -47.79 -9.42
N CYS A 371 0.52 -47.67 -9.10
CA CYS A 371 -0.21 -48.78 -8.48
C CYS A 371 -0.53 -49.86 -9.53
N PRO A 372 -0.08 -51.11 -9.33
CA PRO A 372 -0.27 -52.20 -10.31
C PRO A 372 -1.72 -52.71 -10.37
N VAL A 373 -2.60 -52.26 -9.46
CA VAL A 373 -4.00 -52.70 -9.38
C VAL A 373 -4.95 -51.69 -10.01
N THR A 374 -4.72 -50.39 -9.78
CA THR A 374 -5.59 -49.31 -10.28
C THR A 374 -5.00 -48.57 -11.47
N GLY A 375 -3.69 -48.71 -11.74
CA GLY A 375 -3.00 -47.94 -12.77
C GLY A 375 -2.81 -46.46 -12.42
N GLU A 376 -3.12 -46.05 -11.18
CA GLU A 376 -2.94 -44.68 -10.72
C GLU A 376 -1.46 -44.38 -10.46
N HIS A 377 -1.03 -43.21 -10.92
CA HIS A 377 0.33 -42.71 -10.70
C HIS A 377 0.35 -41.75 -9.50
N PHE A 378 1.11 -42.12 -8.48
CA PHE A 378 1.39 -41.36 -7.27
C PHE A 378 2.82 -40.80 -7.41
N SER A 379 2.92 -39.50 -7.73
CA SER A 379 4.17 -38.74 -7.79
C SER A 379 4.47 -38.03 -6.48
#